data_AF-A0A449B4I5-F1
#
_entry.id   AF-A0A449B4I5-F1
#
_cell.length_a   1.000
_cell.length_b   1.000
_cell.length_c   1.000
_cell.angle_alpha   90.00
_cell.angle_beta   90.00
_cell.angle_gamma   90.00
#
_symmetry.space_group_name_H-M   'P 1'
#
loop_
_entity.id
_entity.type
_entity.pdbx_description
1 polymer ?
#
loop_
_entity_poly.entity_id
_entity_poly.type
_entity_poly.pdbx_seq_one_letter_code
_entity_poly.pdbx_strand_id
1 'polypeptide(L)'
;MYISLFFTATFSFFILIVLISYKFKEILLNHASKILIGIFMLAYFSILRWVPNIKDFINNENPSSISISRTFLLDLCPAMFVALSLVLVFDFKNKLLPYFSVAAFICGFITYIFVPITESYVVKDSSSLLDYKYLFIGTDANKMYFMMHYQLMLFGFIYFILTPKFKLITLFNISTGLFIYMLYVIFISRLYNVTQNATGLVEFDWSEYGEYSVLGSKFGNNIWLNSFIYIIVFSILCLLIRISIYPIIFTKKSILLKKELKKI
;
A
#
# COMPACT_ATOMS: atom_id res chain seq x y z
N MET A 1 -4.97 13.48 -22.56
CA MET A 1 -5.12 12.19 -23.28
C MET A 1 -4.41 11.04 -22.57
N TYR A 2 -3.13 11.17 -22.22
CA TYR A 2 -2.33 10.12 -21.54
C TYR A 2 -2.87 9.66 -20.18
N ILE A 3 -3.39 10.57 -19.35
CA ILE A 3 -3.99 10.24 -18.05
C ILE A 3 -5.19 9.29 -18.23
N SER A 4 -6.10 9.61 -19.15
CA SER A 4 -7.27 8.76 -19.44
C SER A 4 -6.87 7.37 -19.95
N LEU A 5 -5.84 7.29 -20.78
CA LEU A 5 -5.30 6.02 -21.28
C LEU A 5 -4.67 5.17 -20.15
N PHE A 6 -3.88 5.79 -19.26
CA PHE A 6 -3.28 5.11 -18.11
C PHE A 6 -4.35 4.56 -17.14
N PHE A 7 -5.35 5.39 -16.81
CA PHE A 7 -6.47 4.95 -15.98
C PHE A 7 -7.24 3.79 -16.63
N THR A 8 -7.48 3.87 -17.94
CA THR A 8 -8.17 2.81 -18.69
C THR A 8 -7.35 1.52 -18.69
N ALA A 9 -6.05 1.58 -18.99
CA ALA A 9 -5.16 0.42 -18.99
C ALA A 9 -5.04 -0.22 -17.60
N THR A 10 -4.88 0.60 -16.55
CA THR A 10 -4.83 0.15 -15.16
C THR A 10 -6.16 -0.52 -14.76
N PHE A 11 -7.29 0.07 -15.14
CA PHE A 11 -8.62 -0.49 -14.87
C PHE A 11 -8.86 -1.81 -15.62
N SER A 12 -8.48 -1.90 -16.91
CA SER A 12 -8.52 -3.13 -17.68
C SER A 12 -7.64 -4.23 -17.08
N PHE A 13 -6.44 -3.86 -16.62
CA PHE A 13 -5.54 -4.77 -15.91
C PHE A 13 -6.17 -5.29 -14.62
N PHE A 14 -6.81 -4.43 -13.82
CA PHE A 14 -7.54 -4.85 -12.63
C PHE A 14 -8.69 -5.80 -12.94
N ILE A 15 -9.49 -5.53 -13.98
CA ILE A 15 -10.56 -6.44 -14.42
C ILE A 15 -9.98 -7.80 -14.78
N LEU A 16 -8.88 -7.82 -15.53
CA LEU A 16 -8.20 -9.06 -15.90
C LEU A 16 -7.72 -9.83 -14.67
N ILE A 17 -7.10 -9.13 -13.70
CA ILE A 17 -6.70 -9.72 -12.42
C ILE A 17 -7.90 -10.30 -11.68
N VAL A 18 -9.04 -9.61 -11.63
CA VAL A 18 -10.25 -10.12 -10.98
C VAL A 18 -10.67 -11.44 -11.61
N LEU A 19 -10.77 -11.48 -12.94
CA LEU A 19 -11.20 -12.67 -13.69
C LEU A 19 -10.24 -13.85 -13.47
N ILE A 20 -8.93 -13.60 -13.58
CA ILE A 20 -7.88 -14.60 -13.34
C ILE A 20 -7.93 -15.07 -11.88
N SER A 21 -7.98 -14.15 -10.92
CA SER A 21 -7.97 -14.48 -9.49
C SER A 21 -9.17 -15.33 -9.09
N TYR A 22 -10.33 -15.11 -9.70
CA TYR A 22 -11.48 -15.97 -9.47
C TYR A 22 -11.29 -17.37 -10.04
N LYS A 23 -10.74 -17.49 -11.25
CA LYS A 23 -10.43 -18.79 -11.87
C LYS A 23 -9.40 -19.58 -11.05
N PHE A 24 -8.42 -18.89 -10.46
CA PHE A 24 -7.34 -19.49 -9.66
C PHE A 24 -7.55 -19.34 -8.15
N LYS A 25 -8.79 -19.09 -7.69
CA LYS A 25 -9.06 -18.79 -6.28
C LYS A 25 -8.53 -19.86 -5.33
N GLU A 26 -8.72 -21.14 -5.67
CA GLU A 26 -8.30 -22.25 -4.83
C GLU A 26 -6.78 -22.30 -4.69
N ILE A 27 -6.06 -22.05 -5.79
CA ILE A 27 -4.59 -21.97 -5.79
C ILE A 27 -4.13 -20.74 -5.00
N LEU A 28 -4.72 -19.57 -5.21
CA LEU A 28 -4.30 -18.33 -4.55
C LEU A 28 -4.60 -18.31 -3.05
N LEU A 29 -5.68 -18.96 -2.61
CA LEU A 29 -6.02 -19.12 -1.19
C LEU A 29 -5.38 -20.35 -0.55
N ASN A 30 -4.77 -21.24 -1.33
CA ASN A 30 -3.98 -22.34 -0.81
C ASN A 30 -2.83 -21.77 0.04
N HIS A 31 -2.64 -22.37 1.21
CA HIS A 31 -1.68 -21.85 2.17
C HIS A 31 -0.23 -21.89 1.65
N ALA A 32 0.16 -22.92 0.89
CA ALA A 32 1.49 -23.00 0.30
C ALA A 32 1.74 -21.86 -0.70
N SER A 33 0.76 -21.52 -1.54
CA SER A 33 0.85 -20.38 -2.46
C SER A 33 0.99 -19.06 -1.71
N LYS A 34 0.24 -18.87 -0.62
CA LYS A 34 0.36 -17.66 0.22
C LYS A 34 1.75 -17.56 0.86
N ILE A 35 2.27 -18.67 1.41
CA ILE A 35 3.63 -18.71 1.95
C ILE A 35 4.64 -18.32 0.86
N LEU A 36 4.53 -18.91 -0.33
CA LEU A 36 5.45 -18.62 -1.43
C LEU A 36 5.42 -17.14 -1.82
N ILE A 37 4.23 -16.56 -1.96
CA ILE A 37 4.05 -15.13 -2.27
C ILE A 37 4.61 -14.26 -1.15
N GLY A 38 4.29 -14.57 0.11
CA GLY A 38 4.75 -13.82 1.28
C GLY A 38 6.27 -13.86 1.46
N ILE A 39 6.90 -15.03 1.28
CA ILE A 39 8.36 -15.17 1.31
C ILE A 39 9.00 -14.42 0.14
N PHE A 40 8.44 -14.52 -1.06
CA PHE A 40 8.94 -13.78 -2.22
C PHE A 40 8.90 -12.26 -1.97
N MET A 41 7.80 -11.74 -1.45
CA MET A 41 7.67 -10.34 -1.07
C MET A 41 8.70 -9.97 0.02
N LEU A 42 8.80 -10.73 1.11
CA LEU A 42 9.77 -10.47 2.19
C LEU A 42 11.21 -10.50 1.69
N ALA A 43 11.56 -11.44 0.81
CA ALA A 43 12.90 -11.52 0.22
C ALA A 43 13.19 -10.29 -0.64
N TYR A 44 12.25 -9.91 -1.51
CA TYR A 44 12.33 -8.68 -2.30
C TYR A 44 12.58 -7.46 -1.41
N PHE A 45 11.76 -7.27 -0.37
CA PHE A 45 11.89 -6.16 0.56
C PHE A 45 13.22 -6.18 1.31
N SER A 46 13.61 -7.35 1.82
CA SER A 46 14.81 -7.50 2.65
C SER A 46 16.07 -7.19 1.86
N ILE A 47 16.22 -7.80 0.68
CA ILE A 47 17.43 -7.70 -0.13
C ILE A 47 17.57 -6.30 -0.73
N LEU A 48 16.49 -5.77 -1.31
CA LEU A 48 16.56 -4.57 -2.13
C LEU A 48 16.33 -3.27 -1.35
N ARG A 49 15.62 -3.34 -0.22
CA ARG A 49 15.31 -2.16 0.59
C ARG A 49 15.91 -2.24 1.99
N TRP A 50 15.66 -3.29 2.76
CA TRP A 50 16.01 -3.28 4.19
C TRP A 50 17.51 -3.40 4.47
N VAL A 51 18.18 -4.38 3.86
CA VAL A 51 19.61 -4.67 4.09
C VAL A 51 20.51 -3.46 3.79
N PRO A 52 20.35 -2.73 2.67
CA PRO A 52 21.14 -1.53 2.42
C PRO A 52 20.99 -0.46 3.52
N ASN A 53 19.76 -0.22 4.01
CA ASN A 53 19.51 0.79 5.05
C ASN A 53 20.00 0.35 6.43
N ILE A 54 19.89 -0.93 6.77
CA ILE A 54 20.50 -1.46 8.01
C ILE A 54 22.01 -1.31 7.99
N LYS A 55 22.64 -1.64 6.85
CA LYS A 55 24.09 -1.50 6.71
C LYS A 55 24.51 -0.04 6.92
N ASP A 56 23.74 0.90 6.39
CA ASP A 56 23.97 2.33 6.61
C ASP A 56 23.71 2.75 8.06
N PHE A 57 22.67 2.23 8.71
CA PHE A 57 22.35 2.51 10.11
C PHE A 57 23.42 2.00 11.09
N ILE A 58 23.96 0.79 10.86
CA ILE A 58 24.95 0.17 11.76
C ILE A 58 26.34 0.79 11.57
N ASN A 59 26.73 1.13 10.34
CA ASN A 59 28.12 1.50 10.04
C ASN A 59 28.41 3.01 10.15
N ASN A 60 27.39 3.86 10.27
CA ASN A 60 27.59 5.31 10.43
C ASN A 60 27.33 5.72 11.88
N GLU A 61 28.24 6.51 12.45
CA GLU A 61 28.06 7.09 13.79
C GLU A 61 26.86 8.06 13.86
N ASN A 62 26.55 8.72 12.74
CA ASN A 62 25.40 9.62 12.58
C ASN A 62 24.59 9.19 11.35
N PRO A 63 23.74 8.14 11.46
CA PRO A 63 22.94 7.68 10.34
C PRO A 63 21.93 8.74 9.93
N SER A 64 21.68 8.86 8.62
CA SER A 64 20.72 9.85 8.11
C SER A 64 19.30 9.56 8.61
N SER A 65 18.49 10.61 8.80
CA SER A 65 17.07 10.46 9.18
C SER A 65 16.31 9.50 8.27
N ILE A 66 16.61 9.52 6.97
CA ILE A 66 16.00 8.64 5.96
C ILE A 66 16.41 7.18 6.19
N SER A 67 17.67 6.93 6.53
CA SER A 67 18.18 5.58 6.82
C SER A 67 17.53 4.98 8.05
N ILE A 68 17.39 5.77 9.12
CA ILE A 68 16.68 5.39 10.35
C ILE A 68 15.21 5.09 10.04
N SER A 69 14.52 6.01 9.36
CA SER A 69 13.12 5.82 8.96
C SER A 69 12.90 4.51 8.20
N ARG A 70 13.75 4.23 7.20
CA ARG A 70 13.64 3.03 6.37
C ARG A 70 13.98 1.76 7.14
N THR A 71 14.95 1.81 8.04
CA THR A 71 15.37 0.68 8.88
C THR A 71 14.27 0.24 9.84
N PHE A 72 13.61 1.22 10.48
CA PHE A 72 12.54 0.99 11.45
C PHE A 72 11.13 0.99 10.85
N LEU A 73 10.99 1.01 9.51
CA LEU A 73 9.70 0.98 8.82
C LEU A 73 8.75 2.09 9.30
N LEU A 74 9.23 3.33 9.37
CA LEU A 74 8.43 4.49 9.84
C LEU A 74 7.48 5.04 8.77
N ASP A 75 7.70 4.65 7.53
CA ASP A 75 6.82 4.87 6.38
C ASP A 75 5.75 3.76 6.30
N LEU A 76 4.47 4.15 6.24
CA LEU A 76 3.34 3.22 6.28
C LEU A 76 3.37 2.20 5.13
N CYS A 77 3.82 2.60 3.95
CA CYS A 77 3.81 1.71 2.79
C CYS A 77 4.76 0.49 2.95
N PRO A 78 6.06 0.67 3.24
CA PRO A 78 6.94 -0.46 3.54
C PRO A 78 6.52 -1.22 4.79
N ALA A 79 5.97 -0.56 5.82
CA ALA A 79 5.42 -1.25 6.98
C ALA A 79 4.26 -2.19 6.60
N MET A 80 3.31 -1.71 5.79
CA MET A 80 2.19 -2.50 5.27
C MET A 80 2.65 -3.61 4.33
N PHE A 81 3.72 -3.39 3.57
CA PHE A 81 4.30 -4.41 2.71
C PHE A 81 4.81 -5.59 3.54
N VAL A 82 5.58 -5.31 4.59
CA VAL A 82 6.08 -6.33 5.53
C VAL A 82 4.90 -7.00 6.25
N ALA A 83 3.94 -6.21 6.75
CA ALA A 83 2.79 -6.75 7.47
C ALA A 83 1.92 -7.68 6.61
N LEU A 84 1.60 -7.30 5.37
CA LEU A 84 0.86 -8.18 4.46
C LEU A 84 1.64 -9.46 4.18
N SER A 85 2.95 -9.36 3.96
CA SER A 85 3.80 -10.51 3.68
C SER A 85 3.84 -11.50 4.84
N LEU A 86 3.99 -10.99 6.08
CA LEU A 86 3.91 -11.81 7.29
C LEU A 86 2.53 -12.44 7.47
N VAL A 87 1.45 -11.71 7.19
CA VAL A 87 0.09 -12.25 7.24
C VAL A 87 -0.12 -13.36 6.22
N LEU A 88 0.44 -13.26 5.01
CA LEU A 88 0.36 -14.34 4.02
C LEU A 88 1.05 -15.62 4.51
N VAL A 89 2.18 -15.49 5.20
CA VAL A 89 2.95 -16.62 5.75
C VAL A 89 2.26 -17.22 6.99
N PHE A 90 1.81 -16.39 7.93
CA PHE A 90 1.39 -16.85 9.26
C PHE A 90 -0.11 -16.90 9.50
N ASP A 91 -0.96 -16.30 8.66
CA ASP A 91 -2.42 -16.32 8.83
C ASP A 91 -3.07 -17.56 8.19
N PHE A 92 -2.87 -18.71 8.82
CA PHE A 92 -3.44 -20.00 8.41
C PHE A 92 -4.98 -19.95 8.31
N LYS A 93 -5.64 -19.15 9.15
CA LYS A 93 -7.11 -19.10 9.26
C LYS A 93 -7.74 -17.97 8.43
N ASN A 94 -6.94 -17.19 7.70
CA ASN A 94 -7.39 -16.01 6.95
C ASN A 94 -8.19 -15.02 7.83
N LYS A 95 -7.83 -14.92 9.11
CA LYS A 95 -8.48 -13.98 10.04
C LYS A 95 -7.98 -12.57 9.79
N LEU A 96 -6.66 -12.41 9.63
CA LEU A 96 -6.01 -11.11 9.52
C LEU A 96 -5.94 -10.61 8.07
N LEU A 97 -5.86 -11.52 7.11
CA LEU A 97 -5.71 -11.23 5.68
C LEU A 97 -6.72 -10.20 5.11
N PRO A 98 -8.01 -10.21 5.48
CA PRO A 98 -8.95 -9.18 5.01
C PRO A 98 -8.59 -7.76 5.45
N TYR A 99 -8.03 -7.59 6.66
CA TYR A 99 -7.67 -6.26 7.19
C TYR A 99 -6.44 -5.71 6.48
N PHE A 100 -5.39 -6.54 6.37
CA PHE A 100 -4.13 -6.11 5.77
C PHE A 100 -4.22 -6.00 4.25
N SER A 101 -5.05 -6.80 3.58
CA SER A 101 -5.24 -6.71 2.13
C SER A 101 -5.92 -5.42 1.69
N VAL A 102 -6.95 -4.92 2.41
CA VAL A 102 -7.58 -3.64 2.07
C VAL A 102 -6.64 -2.46 2.30
N ALA A 103 -5.92 -2.45 3.43
CA ALA A 103 -4.97 -1.40 3.74
C ALA A 103 -3.81 -1.41 2.74
N ALA A 104 -3.26 -2.58 2.43
CA ALA A 104 -2.21 -2.74 1.42
C ALA A 104 -2.65 -2.27 0.03
N PHE A 105 -3.87 -2.63 -0.39
CA PHE A 105 -4.43 -2.17 -1.66
C PHE A 105 -4.45 -0.65 -1.73
N ILE A 106 -4.90 0.02 -0.67
CA ILE A 106 -5.05 1.48 -0.64
C ILE A 106 -3.69 2.17 -0.61
N CYS A 107 -2.77 1.71 0.23
CA CYS A 107 -1.39 2.21 0.23
C CYS A 107 -0.76 2.08 -1.16
N GLY A 108 -0.86 0.90 -1.79
CA GLY A 108 -0.32 0.67 -3.12
C GLY A 108 -1.00 1.53 -4.20
N PHE A 109 -2.33 1.60 -4.19
CA PHE A 109 -3.14 2.30 -5.21
C PHE A 109 -2.94 3.81 -5.17
N ILE A 110 -2.95 4.41 -3.98
CA ILE A 110 -2.70 5.85 -3.82
C ILE A 110 -1.31 6.16 -4.38
N THR A 111 -0.26 5.47 -3.93
CA THR A 111 1.09 5.75 -4.41
C THR A 111 1.24 5.51 -5.92
N TYR A 112 0.64 4.45 -6.46
CA TYR A 112 0.71 4.13 -7.89
C TYR A 112 0.07 5.22 -8.78
N ILE A 113 -1.00 5.87 -8.32
CA ILE A 113 -1.66 6.96 -9.05
C ILE A 113 -0.95 8.29 -8.81
N PHE A 114 -0.64 8.61 -7.56
CA PHE A 114 -0.18 9.94 -7.18
C PHE A 114 1.29 10.17 -7.53
N VAL A 115 2.16 9.16 -7.52
CA VAL A 115 3.59 9.34 -7.85
C VAL A 115 3.81 9.82 -9.29
N PRO A 116 3.21 9.21 -10.33
CA PRO A 116 3.35 9.73 -11.70
C PRO A 116 2.79 11.16 -11.85
N ILE A 117 1.71 11.48 -11.11
CA ILE A 117 1.11 12.81 -11.13
C ILE A 117 2.07 13.81 -10.48
N THR A 118 2.58 13.55 -9.27
CA THR A 118 3.47 14.48 -8.57
C THR A 118 4.80 14.66 -9.30
N GLU A 119 5.41 13.60 -9.84
CA GLU A 119 6.65 13.72 -10.62
C GLU A 119 6.44 14.58 -11.88
N SER A 120 5.31 14.42 -12.57
CA SER A 120 4.97 15.27 -13.73
C SER A 120 4.77 16.76 -13.38
N TYR A 121 4.28 17.04 -12.17
CA TYR A 121 4.12 18.42 -11.67
C TYR A 121 5.45 19.05 -11.27
N VAL A 122 6.33 18.29 -10.61
CA VAL A 122 7.61 18.79 -10.08
C VAL A 122 8.64 18.97 -11.21
N VAL A 123 8.74 18.00 -12.12
CA VAL A 123 9.73 18.02 -13.21
C VAL A 123 9.29 18.94 -14.36
N LYS A 124 8.04 19.44 -14.34
CA LYS A 124 7.40 20.22 -15.43
C LYS A 124 7.51 19.55 -16.80
N ASP A 125 7.76 18.25 -16.83
CA ASP A 125 7.87 17.46 -18.05
C ASP A 125 6.66 16.55 -18.18
N SER A 126 5.66 17.05 -18.91
CA SER A 126 4.38 16.40 -19.14
C SER A 126 4.48 15.18 -20.06
N SER A 127 5.64 14.93 -20.69
CA SER A 127 5.88 13.78 -21.56
C SER A 127 6.14 12.47 -20.79
N SER A 128 6.43 12.54 -19.48
CA SER A 128 6.91 11.42 -18.66
C SER A 128 5.84 10.69 -17.82
N LEU A 129 4.56 11.09 -17.93
CA LEU A 129 3.44 10.55 -17.13
C LEU A 129 3.25 9.02 -17.23
N LEU A 130 3.86 8.39 -18.23
CA LEU A 130 3.67 6.99 -18.60
C LEU A 130 5.00 6.34 -19.04
N ASP A 131 6.12 6.79 -18.48
CA ASP A 131 7.40 6.18 -18.83
C ASP A 131 7.45 4.74 -18.29
N TYR A 132 7.71 3.78 -19.17
CA TYR A 132 7.85 2.35 -18.84
C TYR A 132 8.95 2.12 -17.80
N LYS A 133 9.81 3.12 -17.53
CA LYS A 133 10.78 3.15 -16.42
C LYS A 133 10.19 2.77 -15.06
N TYR A 134 8.88 2.97 -14.83
CA TYR A 134 8.22 2.55 -13.60
C TYR A 134 7.79 1.07 -13.60
N LEU A 135 7.50 0.49 -14.77
CA LEU A 135 7.02 -0.90 -14.90
C LEU A 135 8.14 -1.92 -15.06
N PHE A 136 9.27 -1.54 -15.65
CA PHE A 136 10.40 -2.42 -15.92
C PHE A 136 11.73 -1.74 -15.52
N ILE A 137 12.61 -2.50 -14.87
CA ILE A 137 14.08 -2.27 -14.65
C ILE A 137 14.47 -1.87 -13.21
N GLY A 138 15.35 -2.67 -12.60
CA GLY A 138 15.65 -2.70 -11.16
C GLY A 138 16.97 -2.06 -10.71
N THR A 139 17.36 -0.90 -11.23
CA THR A 139 18.67 -0.29 -10.89
C THR A 139 18.60 1.05 -10.14
N ASP A 140 17.44 1.72 -10.05
CA ASP A 140 17.31 3.03 -9.38
C ASP A 140 16.42 2.98 -8.12
N ALA A 141 16.73 3.82 -7.13
CA ALA A 141 16.02 3.88 -5.84
C ALA A 141 14.50 4.10 -5.98
N ASN A 142 14.07 4.92 -6.96
CA ASN A 142 12.65 5.20 -7.21
C ASN A 142 11.91 4.01 -7.85
N LYS A 143 12.60 3.11 -8.55
CA LYS A 143 12.00 1.95 -9.23
C LYS A 143 11.74 0.80 -8.27
N MET A 144 12.66 0.57 -7.31
CA MET A 144 12.46 -0.39 -6.22
C MET A 144 11.27 0.00 -5.33
N TYR A 145 11.10 1.31 -5.12
CA TYR A 145 9.95 1.89 -4.42
C TYR A 145 8.64 1.60 -5.17
N PHE A 146 8.61 1.77 -6.49
CA PHE A 146 7.40 1.55 -7.29
C PHE A 146 6.95 0.08 -7.32
N MET A 147 7.86 -0.87 -7.56
CA MET A 147 7.51 -2.30 -7.61
C MET A 147 6.97 -2.81 -6.25
N MET A 148 7.45 -2.27 -5.13
CA MET A 148 6.87 -2.53 -3.81
C MET A 148 5.39 -2.11 -3.73
N HIS A 149 5.07 -0.90 -4.19
CA HIS A 149 3.69 -0.39 -4.22
C HIS A 149 2.82 -1.14 -5.20
N TYR A 150 3.37 -1.53 -6.34
CA TYR A 150 2.67 -2.36 -7.32
C TYR A 150 2.30 -3.73 -6.73
N GLN A 151 3.21 -4.40 -6.02
CA GLN A 151 2.93 -5.66 -5.33
C GLN A 151 1.89 -5.49 -4.20
N LEU A 152 2.00 -4.43 -3.40
CA LEU A 152 0.98 -4.05 -2.40
C LEU A 152 -0.40 -3.89 -3.02
N MET A 153 -0.47 -3.16 -4.13
CA MET A 153 -1.69 -2.92 -4.87
C MET A 153 -2.25 -4.23 -5.45
N LEU A 154 -1.41 -5.02 -6.13
CA LEU A 154 -1.80 -6.28 -6.76
C LEU A 154 -2.27 -7.32 -5.75
N PHE A 155 -1.43 -7.70 -4.80
CA PHE A 155 -1.76 -8.74 -3.83
C PHE A 155 -2.79 -8.25 -2.81
N GLY A 156 -2.73 -6.98 -2.40
CA GLY A 156 -3.78 -6.35 -1.62
C GLY A 156 -5.14 -6.49 -2.30
N PHE A 157 -5.24 -6.16 -3.60
CA PHE A 157 -6.49 -6.28 -4.34
C PHE A 157 -6.96 -7.73 -4.52
N ILE A 158 -6.05 -8.65 -4.89
CA ILE A 158 -6.37 -10.08 -5.06
C ILE A 158 -6.97 -10.63 -3.76
N TYR A 159 -6.28 -10.47 -2.63
CA TYR A 159 -6.74 -11.03 -1.37
C TYR A 159 -7.95 -10.28 -0.80
N PHE A 160 -8.08 -8.99 -1.08
CA PHE A 160 -9.28 -8.22 -0.77
C PHE A 160 -10.53 -8.81 -1.45
N ILE A 161 -10.44 -9.17 -2.73
CA ILE A 161 -11.55 -9.78 -3.48
C ILE A 161 -11.83 -11.20 -3.00
N LEU A 162 -10.77 -11.98 -2.77
CA LEU A 162 -10.90 -13.40 -2.43
C LEU A 162 -11.31 -13.66 -0.98
N THR A 163 -11.14 -12.67 -0.08
CA THR A 163 -11.52 -12.76 1.33
C THR A 163 -12.74 -11.87 1.68
N PRO A 164 -13.97 -12.41 1.60
CA PRO A 164 -15.17 -11.59 1.69
C PRO A 164 -15.55 -11.10 3.10
N LYS A 165 -15.01 -11.70 4.15
CA LYS A 165 -15.47 -11.45 5.53
C LYS A 165 -15.01 -10.07 6.03
N PHE A 166 -15.86 -9.06 5.86
CA PHE A 166 -15.66 -7.73 6.44
C PHE A 166 -16.86 -7.41 7.35
N LYS A 167 -16.62 -7.24 8.65
CA LYS A 167 -17.63 -6.83 9.63
C LYS A 167 -17.37 -5.37 10.02
N LEU A 168 -18.33 -4.61 10.55
CA LEU A 168 -18.06 -3.22 10.98
C LEU A 168 -16.89 -3.12 11.98
N ILE A 169 -16.75 -4.10 12.88
CA ILE A 169 -15.61 -4.25 13.82
C ILE A 169 -14.24 -4.29 13.11
N THR A 170 -14.23 -4.60 11.81
CA THR A 170 -13.02 -4.65 10.98
C THR A 170 -12.48 -3.25 10.69
N LEU A 171 -13.36 -2.25 10.55
CA LEU A 171 -12.95 -0.85 10.47
C LEU A 171 -12.29 -0.41 11.77
N PHE A 172 -12.92 -0.74 12.90
CA PHE A 172 -12.36 -0.46 14.22
C PHE A 172 -10.97 -1.08 14.37
N ASN A 173 -10.80 -2.37 14.03
CA ASN A 173 -9.51 -3.03 14.10
C ASN A 173 -8.43 -2.40 13.19
N ILE A 174 -8.79 -1.98 11.97
CA ILE A 174 -7.85 -1.29 11.06
C ILE A 174 -7.44 0.06 11.65
N SER A 175 -8.40 0.86 12.11
CA SER A 175 -8.12 2.17 12.72
C SER A 175 -7.31 2.03 14.02
N THR A 176 -7.60 1.03 14.85
CA THR A 176 -6.81 0.72 16.05
C THR A 176 -5.38 0.29 15.68
N GLY A 177 -5.22 -0.56 14.66
CA GLY A 177 -3.90 -0.97 14.18
C GLY A 177 -3.07 0.20 13.65
N LEU A 178 -3.69 1.09 12.86
CA LEU A 178 -3.07 2.32 12.39
C LEU A 178 -2.70 3.24 13.56
N PHE A 179 -3.59 3.40 14.53
CA PHE A 179 -3.31 4.21 15.72
C PHE A 179 -2.10 3.68 16.50
N ILE A 180 -2.04 2.37 16.74
CA ILE A 180 -0.88 1.72 17.39
C ILE A 180 0.39 1.93 16.57
N TYR A 181 0.32 1.78 15.25
CA TYR A 181 1.45 2.04 14.36
C TYR A 181 1.94 3.49 14.45
N MET A 182 1.03 4.47 14.50
CA MET A 182 1.41 5.88 14.63
C MET A 182 2.07 6.18 15.98
N LEU A 183 1.61 5.55 17.07
CA LEU A 183 2.30 5.63 18.37
C LEU A 183 3.73 5.06 18.28
N TYR A 184 3.90 3.94 17.59
CA TYR A 184 5.21 3.36 17.32
C TYR A 184 6.10 4.33 16.53
N VAL A 185 5.58 4.94 15.47
CA VAL A 185 6.34 5.91 14.66
C VAL A 185 6.74 7.12 15.49
N ILE A 186 5.83 7.71 16.27
CA ILE A 186 6.14 8.84 17.17
C ILE A 186 7.25 8.46 18.16
N PHE A 187 7.16 7.27 18.75
CA PHE A 187 8.14 6.80 19.73
C PHE A 187 9.54 6.67 19.11
N ILE A 188 9.67 5.96 17.97
CA ILE A 188 10.97 5.78 17.30
C ILE A 188 11.51 7.09 16.74
N SER A 189 10.64 7.93 16.15
CA SER A 189 11.06 9.22 15.61
C SER A 189 11.64 10.13 16.70
N ARG A 190 11.07 10.11 17.91
CA ARG A 190 11.62 10.85 19.05
C ARG A 190 12.89 10.23 19.59
N LEU A 191 12.96 8.91 19.68
CA LEU A 191 14.13 8.19 20.20
C LEU A 191 15.38 8.46 19.36
N TYR A 192 15.23 8.58 18.04
CA TYR A 192 16.33 8.74 17.08
C TYR A 192 16.36 10.09 16.35
N ASN A 193 15.58 11.08 16.80
CA ASN A 193 15.47 12.40 16.18
C ASN A 193 15.23 12.36 14.66
N VAL A 194 14.32 11.50 14.21
CA VAL A 194 13.93 11.39 12.80
C VAL A 194 13.19 12.66 12.41
N THR A 195 13.69 13.34 11.39
CA THR A 195 13.14 14.61 10.87
C THR A 195 12.41 14.45 9.56
N GLN A 196 12.56 13.33 8.85
CA GLN A 196 12.01 13.10 7.51
C GLN A 196 11.46 11.68 7.33
N ASN A 197 10.43 11.55 6.49
CA ASN A 197 9.84 10.30 6.02
C ASN A 197 9.26 9.47 7.18
N ALA A 198 8.29 10.02 7.90
CA ALA A 198 7.66 9.37 9.05
C ALA A 198 6.13 9.35 8.95
N THR A 199 5.60 9.05 7.75
CA THR A 199 4.14 8.99 7.49
C THR A 199 3.41 10.27 7.93
N GLY A 200 4.02 11.44 7.74
CA GLY A 200 3.39 12.71 8.06
C GLY A 200 3.40 13.06 9.55
N LEU A 201 4.16 12.33 10.37
CA LEU A 201 4.31 12.62 11.80
C LEU A 201 5.48 13.56 12.13
N VAL A 202 6.21 14.03 11.11
CA VAL A 202 7.30 14.99 11.24
C VAL A 202 7.03 16.22 10.38
N GLU A 203 7.57 17.36 10.79
CA GLU A 203 7.29 18.65 10.15
C GLU A 203 7.73 18.68 8.68
N PHE A 204 8.88 18.07 8.40
CA PHE A 204 9.45 18.07 7.05
C PHE A 204 8.55 17.36 6.02
N ASP A 205 7.73 16.39 6.46
CA ASP A 205 6.81 15.71 5.54
C ASP A 205 5.75 16.67 4.98
N TRP A 206 5.49 17.80 5.65
CA TRP A 206 4.51 18.82 5.25
C TRP A 206 5.14 20.10 4.70
N SER A 207 6.46 20.27 4.86
CA SER A 207 7.18 21.47 4.42
C SER A 207 7.47 21.45 2.92
N GLU A 208 8.10 22.52 2.41
CA GLU A 208 8.61 22.55 1.04
C GLU A 208 9.53 21.34 0.79
N TYR A 209 9.32 20.66 -0.34
CA TYR A 209 9.95 19.37 -0.72
C TYR A 209 9.53 18.12 0.07
N GLY A 210 8.64 18.25 1.06
CA GLY A 210 8.03 17.13 1.77
C GLY A 210 7.03 16.36 0.92
N GLU A 211 6.80 15.08 1.28
CA GLU A 211 5.86 14.17 0.59
C GLU A 211 4.43 14.72 0.54
N TYR A 212 4.02 15.48 1.57
CA TYR A 212 2.71 16.09 1.71
C TYR A 212 2.73 17.61 1.57
N SER A 213 3.78 18.18 0.99
CA SER A 213 3.97 19.63 0.78
C SER A 213 2.74 20.34 0.16
N VAL A 214 2.09 19.69 -0.82
CA VAL A 214 0.87 20.19 -1.47
C VAL A 214 -0.31 20.28 -0.50
N LEU A 215 -0.40 19.38 0.46
CA LEU A 215 -1.44 19.40 1.49
C LEU A 215 -1.07 20.37 2.62
N GLY A 216 0.20 20.38 3.05
CA GLY A 216 0.71 21.30 4.08
C GLY A 216 0.50 22.77 3.70
N SER A 217 0.77 23.12 2.45
CA SER A 217 0.52 24.48 1.92
C SER A 217 -0.96 24.90 1.92
N LYS A 218 -1.91 23.94 1.88
CA LYS A 218 -3.35 24.22 1.85
C LYS A 218 -4.01 24.22 3.23
N PHE A 219 -3.58 23.32 4.10
CA PHE A 219 -4.20 23.11 5.43
C PHE A 219 -3.38 23.73 6.57
N GLY A 220 -2.21 24.32 6.26
CA GLY A 220 -1.24 24.80 7.23
C GLY A 220 -0.37 23.66 7.79
N ASN A 221 0.78 24.02 8.36
CA ASN A 221 1.77 23.07 8.89
C ASN A 221 1.42 22.57 10.31
N ASN A 222 0.14 22.33 10.61
CA ASN A 222 -0.25 21.70 11.87
C ASN A 222 -0.14 20.18 11.77
N ILE A 223 1.03 19.65 12.13
CA ILE A 223 1.38 18.22 12.02
C ILE A 223 0.35 17.32 12.71
N TRP A 224 -0.11 17.69 13.91
CA TRP A 224 -1.05 16.87 14.69
C TRP A 224 -2.41 16.78 14.02
N LEU A 225 -2.95 17.91 13.59
CA LEU A 225 -4.23 17.95 12.88
C LEU A 225 -4.14 17.20 11.54
N ASN A 226 -3.06 17.43 10.79
CA ASN A 226 -2.84 16.83 9.48
C ASN A 226 -2.68 15.31 9.56
N SER A 227 -1.93 14.82 10.55
CA SER A 227 -1.77 13.39 10.83
C SER A 227 -3.09 12.73 11.21
N PHE A 228 -3.92 13.40 12.02
CA PHE A 228 -5.23 12.90 12.43
C PHE A 228 -6.20 12.82 11.24
N ILE A 229 -6.25 13.87 10.42
CA ILE A 229 -7.04 13.89 9.18
C ILE A 229 -6.60 12.76 8.25
N TYR A 230 -5.30 12.54 8.10
CA TYR A 230 -4.76 11.44 7.28
C TYR A 230 -5.31 10.08 7.72
N ILE A 231 -5.28 9.76 9.02
CA ILE A 231 -5.79 8.49 9.55
C ILE A 231 -7.30 8.33 9.27
N ILE A 232 -8.07 9.40 9.48
CA ILE A 232 -9.51 9.39 9.24
C ILE A 232 -9.81 9.18 7.76
N VAL A 233 -9.18 9.96 6.88
CA VAL A 233 -9.37 9.87 5.42
C VAL A 233 -8.98 8.48 4.94
N PHE A 234 -7.84 7.94 5.37
CA PHE A 234 -7.41 6.59 5.02
C PHE A 234 -8.42 5.53 5.47
N SER A 235 -8.91 5.63 6.72
CA SER A 235 -9.93 4.71 7.25
C SER A 235 -11.26 4.80 6.49
N ILE A 236 -11.69 6.02 6.13
CA ILE A 236 -12.90 6.24 5.31
C ILE A 236 -12.71 5.68 3.90
N LEU A 237 -11.55 5.87 3.27
CA LEU A 237 -11.25 5.29 1.96
C LEU A 237 -11.30 3.76 1.99
N CYS A 238 -10.75 3.13 3.04
CA CYS A 238 -10.89 1.69 3.27
C CYS A 238 -12.35 1.24 3.28
N LEU A 239 -13.20 2.01 3.95
CA LEU A 239 -14.63 1.74 4.05
C LEU A 239 -15.34 1.92 2.70
N LEU A 240 -15.14 3.06 2.03
CA LEU A 240 -15.81 3.41 0.77
C LEU A 240 -15.44 2.44 -0.35
N ILE A 241 -14.16 2.09 -0.47
CA ILE A 241 -13.69 1.11 -1.47
C ILE A 241 -14.36 -0.25 -1.22
N ARG A 242 -14.51 -0.67 0.04
CA ARG A 242 -15.21 -1.91 0.36
C ARG A 242 -16.69 -1.82 0.04
N ILE A 243 -17.40 -0.78 0.48
CA ILE A 243 -18.84 -0.63 0.25
C ILE A 243 -19.15 -0.53 -1.25
N SER A 244 -18.30 0.13 -2.04
CA SER A 244 -18.55 0.33 -3.47
C SER A 244 -18.18 -0.89 -4.31
N ILE A 245 -17.03 -1.53 -4.04
CA ILE A 245 -16.51 -2.62 -4.88
C ILE A 245 -17.11 -3.97 -4.48
N TYR A 246 -17.35 -4.22 -3.19
CA TYR A 246 -17.80 -5.52 -2.70
C TYR A 246 -19.18 -5.96 -3.25
N PRO A 247 -20.22 -5.11 -3.26
CA PRO A 247 -21.52 -5.48 -3.82
C PRO A 247 -21.43 -5.76 -5.31
N ILE A 248 -20.71 -4.97 -6.09
CA ILE A 248 -20.59 -5.17 -7.55
C ILE A 248 -20.05 -6.57 -7.86
N ILE A 249 -19.03 -7.00 -7.10
CA ILE A 249 -18.39 -8.29 -7.26
C ILE A 249 -19.32 -9.45 -6.82
N PHE A 250 -19.99 -9.32 -5.68
CA PHE A 250 -20.82 -10.40 -5.13
C PHE A 250 -22.23 -10.48 -5.74
N THR A 251 -22.79 -9.37 -6.21
CA THR A 251 -24.10 -9.32 -6.88
C THR A 251 -24.02 -10.00 -8.25
N LYS A 252 -22.93 -9.80 -9.00
CA LYS A 252 -22.68 -10.56 -10.25
C LYS A 252 -22.51 -12.05 -9.98
N LYS A 253 -21.84 -12.43 -8.89
CA LYS A 253 -21.66 -13.85 -8.51
C LYS A 253 -22.98 -14.52 -8.14
N SER A 254 -23.86 -13.86 -7.40
CA SER A 254 -25.19 -14.41 -7.08
C SER A 254 -26.07 -14.56 -8.32
N ILE A 255 -25.95 -13.63 -9.28
CA ILE A 255 -26.67 -13.69 -10.56
C ILE A 255 -26.14 -14.82 -11.46
N LEU A 256 -24.82 -15.00 -11.55
CA LEU A 256 -24.19 -16.07 -12.34
C LEU A 256 -24.50 -17.46 -11.77
N LEU A 257 -24.37 -17.66 -10.45
CA LEU A 257 -24.74 -18.91 -9.79
C LEU A 257 -26.23 -19.23 -9.93
N LYS A 258 -27.11 -18.22 -9.85
CA LYS A 258 -28.55 -18.41 -10.11
C LYS A 258 -28.84 -18.79 -11.57
N LYS A 259 -28.02 -18.38 -12.53
CA LYS A 259 -28.17 -18.78 -13.94
C LYS A 259 -27.69 -20.19 -14.20
N GLU A 260 -26.62 -20.64 -13.54
CA GLU A 260 -26.11 -22.01 -13.67
C GLU A 260 -27.04 -23.02 -12.98
N LEU A 261 -27.54 -22.71 -11.78
CA LEU A 261 -28.52 -23.55 -11.07
C LEU A 261 -29.88 -23.64 -11.76
N LYS A 262 -30.23 -22.71 -12.66
CA LYS A 262 -31.43 -22.79 -13.50
C LYS A 262 -31.24 -23.66 -14.75
N LYS A 263 -30.01 -24.07 -15.07
CA LYS A 263 -29.70 -24.94 -16.22
C LYS A 263 -29.58 -26.42 -15.84
N ILE A 264 -29.55 -26.73 -14.55
CA ILE A 264 -29.57 -28.09 -13.97
C ILE A 264 -31.01 -28.40 -13.60
#